data_AF-A0A257JKY6-F1
#
_entry.id   AF-A0A257JKY6-F1
#
_cell.length_a   1.000
_cell.length_b   1.000
_cell.length_c   1.000
_cell.angle_alpha   90.00
_cell.angle_beta   90.00
_cell.angle_gamma   90.00
#
_symmetry.space_group_name_H-M   'P 1'
#
loop_
_entity.id
_entity.type
_entity.pdbx_description
1 polymer ?
#
loop_
_entity_poly.entity_id
_entity_poly.type
_entity_poly.pdbx_seq_one_letter_code
_entity_poly.pdbx_strand_id
1 'polypeptide(L)'
;MATLSQDDPEFHPYHEHWHYYHKDAAYHNGTVWPWLNGVAMTTLLRYGVQKEPWQLFENMNRQALREGAVGSLAECANALPLPGTTWARRTGTFLQAWSNAEHLRVWHEEILGVRIQGGGELVEINPQLPKSVLNVAMKMPLKEGVLKGHWHRGNAHTWVFELQGADAAITFSTDAAGPNWVTWPLKAGHRVEIIEEGSRLKLTAYDRQNRVLGSKTSRLDVLVDGPTSLFDKATREQEAFETLRDEVFKDLGFCEPRLQPNLKSLSVYHDPPLTY
;
A
#
# COMPACT_ATOMS: atom_id res chain seq x y z
N MET A 1 -3.94 -6.37 11.23
CA MET A 1 -5.36 -6.76 11.43
C MET A 1 -5.42 -8.14 12.08
N ALA A 2 -6.40 -8.40 12.95
CA ALA A 2 -6.69 -9.74 13.45
C ALA A 2 -7.34 -10.61 12.37
N THR A 3 -7.18 -11.94 12.45
CA THR A 3 -7.78 -12.87 11.48
C THR A 3 -9.29 -13.06 11.64
N LEU A 4 -9.86 -12.64 12.77
CA LEU A 4 -11.29 -12.68 13.05
C LEU A 4 -11.73 -11.34 13.64
N SER A 5 -12.99 -10.97 13.40
CA SER A 5 -13.56 -9.74 13.96
C SER A 5 -13.47 -9.76 15.48
N GLN A 6 -13.15 -8.61 16.08
CA GLN A 6 -13.12 -8.45 17.55
C GLN A 6 -14.51 -8.53 18.18
N ASP A 7 -15.56 -8.38 17.36
CA ASP A 7 -16.96 -8.49 17.77
C ASP A 7 -17.50 -9.92 17.61
N ASP A 8 -16.71 -10.84 17.07
CA ASP A 8 -17.08 -12.25 16.93
C ASP A 8 -16.99 -12.98 18.28
N PRO A 9 -18.00 -13.76 18.69
CA PRO A 9 -17.96 -14.53 19.93
C PRO A 9 -16.79 -15.52 20.03
N GLU A 10 -16.31 -16.03 18.89
CA GLU A 10 -15.16 -16.95 18.82
C GLU A 10 -13.82 -16.20 18.69
N PHE A 11 -13.78 -14.89 18.92
CA PHE A 11 -12.53 -14.13 18.90
C PHE A 11 -11.59 -14.56 20.03
N HIS A 12 -10.32 -14.78 19.70
CA HIS A 12 -9.24 -15.17 20.60
C HIS A 12 -8.13 -14.10 20.57
N PRO A 13 -8.11 -13.18 21.55
CA PRO A 13 -7.25 -11.99 21.48
C PRO A 13 -5.76 -12.24 21.66
N TYR A 14 -5.37 -13.40 22.18
CA TYR A 14 -3.99 -13.71 22.54
C TYR A 14 -3.60 -15.06 21.93
N HIS A 15 -2.47 -15.15 21.24
CA HIS A 15 -2.09 -16.37 20.55
C HIS A 15 -1.69 -17.49 21.54
N GLU A 16 -0.96 -17.15 22.60
CA GLU A 16 -0.51 -18.09 23.62
C GLU A 16 -1.19 -17.81 24.97
N HIS A 17 -2.39 -18.36 25.17
CA HIS A 17 -3.17 -18.16 26.40
C HIS A 17 -3.64 -19.48 27.04
N TRP A 18 -2.67 -20.33 27.37
CA TRP A 18 -2.83 -21.73 27.78
C TRP A 18 -3.77 -21.99 28.97
N HIS A 19 -4.00 -21.02 29.85
CA HIS A 19 -5.00 -21.15 30.92
C HIS A 19 -6.45 -21.06 30.43
N TYR A 20 -6.68 -20.59 29.21
CA TYR A 20 -8.03 -20.43 28.66
C TYR A 20 -8.24 -21.31 27.42
N TYR A 21 -7.23 -21.45 26.56
CA TYR A 21 -7.32 -22.24 25.34
C TYR A 21 -5.94 -22.65 24.81
N HIS A 22 -5.93 -23.71 23.98
CA HIS A 22 -4.76 -24.11 23.20
C HIS A 22 -4.46 -23.05 22.13
N LYS A 23 -3.18 -22.80 21.82
CA LYS A 23 -2.79 -21.75 20.87
C LYS A 23 -3.44 -21.88 19.48
N ASP A 24 -3.69 -23.12 19.04
CA ASP A 24 -4.27 -23.42 17.73
C ASP A 24 -5.72 -22.92 17.62
N ALA A 25 -6.43 -22.79 18.75
CA ALA A 25 -7.75 -22.18 18.78
C ALA A 25 -7.70 -20.69 18.38
N ALA A 26 -6.61 -20.00 18.71
CA ALA A 26 -6.40 -18.59 18.38
C ALA A 26 -5.77 -18.35 17.00
N TYR A 27 -5.13 -19.37 16.42
CA TYR A 27 -4.25 -19.23 15.25
C TYR A 27 -4.94 -18.57 14.05
N HIS A 28 -6.20 -18.93 13.80
CA HIS A 28 -7.04 -18.30 12.77
C HIS A 28 -8.25 -17.55 13.32
N ASN A 29 -8.47 -17.54 14.63
CA ASN A 29 -9.65 -16.92 15.26
C ASN A 29 -9.34 -15.66 16.07
N GLY A 30 -8.28 -14.91 15.74
CA GLY A 30 -8.04 -13.61 16.37
C GLY A 30 -6.59 -13.16 16.35
N THR A 31 -5.64 -14.08 16.19
CA THR A 31 -4.22 -13.74 16.04
C THR A 31 -4.01 -12.75 14.89
N VAL A 32 -3.11 -11.78 15.08
CA VAL A 32 -2.71 -10.85 14.01
C VAL A 32 -1.65 -11.53 13.15
N TRP A 33 -1.96 -11.71 11.87
CA TRP A 33 -0.99 -12.19 10.88
C TRP A 33 -0.48 -11.01 10.05
N PRO A 34 0.82 -10.65 10.15
CA PRO A 34 1.33 -9.46 9.49
C PRO A 34 1.20 -9.46 7.96
N TRP A 35 1.11 -10.61 7.29
CA TRP A 35 0.93 -10.63 5.83
C TRP A 35 -0.44 -10.14 5.39
N LEU A 36 -1.49 -10.30 6.21
CA LEU A 36 -2.82 -9.76 5.92
C LEU A 36 -2.83 -8.23 5.86
N ASN A 37 -1.84 -7.59 6.50
CA ASN A 37 -1.67 -6.15 6.37
C ASN A 37 -1.36 -5.75 4.91
N GLY A 38 -0.75 -6.63 4.12
CA GLY A 38 -0.46 -6.38 2.71
C GLY A 38 -1.73 -6.11 1.90
N VAL A 39 -2.66 -7.08 1.89
CA VAL A 39 -3.95 -6.94 1.21
C VAL A 39 -4.80 -5.81 1.80
N ALA A 40 -4.75 -5.59 3.12
CA ALA A 40 -5.42 -4.47 3.77
C ALA A 40 -4.93 -3.13 3.24
N MET A 41 -3.61 -2.93 3.21
CA MET A 41 -3.01 -1.70 2.68
C MET A 41 -3.32 -1.52 1.20
N THR A 42 -3.20 -2.58 0.40
CA THR A 42 -3.57 -2.56 -1.02
C THR A 42 -5.01 -2.08 -1.22
N THR A 43 -5.98 -2.66 -0.50
CA THR A 43 -7.39 -2.26 -0.62
C THR A 43 -7.58 -0.79 -0.24
N LEU A 44 -7.09 -0.36 0.93
CA LEU A 44 -7.23 1.02 1.38
C LEU A 44 -6.63 2.02 0.38
N LEU A 45 -5.41 1.77 -0.09
CA LEU A 45 -4.72 2.61 -1.06
C LEU A 45 -5.47 2.69 -2.39
N ARG A 46 -6.00 1.57 -2.92
CA ARG A 46 -6.78 1.56 -4.17
C ARG A 46 -8.12 2.30 -4.06
N TYR A 47 -8.66 2.42 -2.86
CA TYR A 47 -9.80 3.29 -2.59
C TYR A 47 -9.39 4.75 -2.30
N GLY A 48 -8.11 5.10 -2.37
CA GLY A 48 -7.62 6.46 -2.11
C GLY A 48 -7.50 6.81 -0.63
N VAL A 49 -7.57 5.82 0.27
CA VAL A 49 -7.29 6.01 1.71
C VAL A 49 -5.78 5.97 1.93
N GLN A 50 -5.22 6.99 2.58
CA GLN A 50 -3.76 7.15 2.73
C GLN A 50 -3.25 7.01 4.17
N LYS A 51 -4.02 7.49 5.16
CA LYS A 51 -3.54 7.61 6.55
C LYS A 51 -3.32 6.25 7.20
N GLU A 52 -4.35 5.42 7.21
CA GLU A 52 -4.40 4.09 7.82
C GLU A 52 -3.36 3.12 7.23
N PRO A 53 -3.24 2.96 5.89
CA PRO A 53 -2.21 2.09 5.32
C PRO A 53 -0.80 2.59 5.61
N TRP A 54 -0.57 3.91 5.62
CA TRP A 54 0.74 4.46 5.97
C TRP A 54 1.12 4.19 7.43
N GLN A 55 0.19 4.37 8.36
CA GLN A 55 0.40 4.02 9.78
C GLN A 55 0.74 2.53 9.95
N LEU A 56 0.06 1.66 9.21
CA LEU A 56 0.33 0.22 9.24
C LEU A 56 1.71 -0.11 8.68
N PHE A 57 2.08 0.52 7.56
CA PHE A 57 3.39 0.38 6.93
C PHE A 57 4.53 0.86 7.85
N GLU A 58 4.39 2.01 8.50
CA GLU A 58 5.36 2.52 9.48
C GLU A 58 5.50 1.59 10.68
N ASN A 59 4.39 1.06 11.20
CA ASN A 59 4.40 0.09 12.29
C ASN A 59 5.13 -1.20 11.90
N MET A 60 4.90 -1.72 10.69
CA MET A 60 5.61 -2.90 10.18
C MET A 60 7.09 -2.62 9.94
N ASN A 61 7.44 -1.44 9.43
CA ASN A 61 8.84 -1.02 9.29
C ASN A 61 9.55 -0.93 10.63
N ARG A 62 8.92 -0.36 11.66
CA ARG A 62 9.49 -0.33 13.01
C ARG A 62 9.80 -1.73 13.51
N GLN A 63 8.85 -2.67 13.35
CA GLN A 63 9.05 -4.06 13.74
C GLN A 63 10.22 -4.69 12.97
N ALA A 64 10.18 -4.65 11.64
CA ALA A 64 11.19 -5.27 10.80
C ALA A 64 12.60 -4.69 11.02
N LEU A 65 12.71 -3.39 11.30
CA LEU A 65 14.02 -2.74 11.43
C LEU A 65 14.58 -2.74 12.86
N ARG A 66 13.74 -2.91 13.89
CA ARG A 66 14.15 -2.65 15.29
C ARG A 66 13.71 -3.71 16.29
N GLU A 67 12.89 -4.69 15.91
CA GLU A 67 12.30 -5.65 16.83
C GLU A 67 12.54 -7.09 16.38
N GLY A 68 12.57 -8.04 17.33
CA GLY A 68 12.69 -9.46 17.02
C GLY A 68 13.96 -9.80 16.22
N ALA A 69 13.79 -10.57 15.14
CA ALA A 69 14.86 -10.83 14.19
C ALA A 69 14.93 -9.67 13.18
N VAL A 70 15.92 -8.79 13.36
CA VAL A 70 16.12 -7.61 12.48
C VAL A 70 16.17 -8.02 11.01
N GLY A 71 15.47 -7.26 10.18
CA GLY A 71 15.22 -7.56 8.76
C GLY A 71 13.99 -8.42 8.51
N SER A 72 13.24 -8.80 9.54
CA SER A 72 12.17 -9.81 9.44
C SER A 72 10.90 -9.41 10.17
N LEU A 73 9.78 -9.92 9.69
CA LEU A 73 8.49 -9.84 10.38
C LEU A 73 8.16 -11.20 11.00
N ALA A 74 7.70 -11.19 12.25
CA ALA A 74 7.25 -12.39 12.94
C ALA A 74 6.02 -13.00 12.24
N GLU A 75 5.81 -14.29 12.46
CA GLU A 75 4.64 -15.03 11.96
C GLU A 75 3.33 -14.40 12.41
N CYS A 76 3.25 -14.09 13.71
CA CYS A 76 2.03 -13.67 14.37
C CYS A 76 2.29 -12.59 15.43
N ALA A 77 1.22 -11.95 15.87
CA ALA A 77 1.17 -11.17 17.11
C ALA A 77 -0.18 -11.37 17.79
N ASN A 78 -0.25 -11.09 19.09
CA ASN A 78 -1.53 -10.96 19.78
C ASN A 78 -2.38 -9.88 19.09
N ALA A 79 -3.70 -10.05 19.15
CA ALA A 79 -4.64 -9.03 18.69
C ALA A 79 -4.66 -7.82 19.62
N LEU A 80 -4.54 -8.08 20.92
CA LEU A 80 -4.55 -7.07 21.98
C LEU A 80 -3.21 -7.06 22.74
N PRO A 81 -2.78 -5.89 23.24
CA PRO A 81 -1.70 -5.84 24.23
C PRO A 81 -2.13 -6.55 25.51
N LEU A 82 -1.18 -7.17 26.21
CA LEU A 82 -1.43 -7.73 27.54
C LEU A 82 -1.64 -6.59 28.55
N PRO A 83 -2.37 -6.82 29.66
CA PRO A 83 -2.51 -5.83 30.74
C PRO A 83 -1.16 -5.27 31.18
N GLY A 84 -1.06 -3.94 31.30
CA GLY A 84 0.18 -3.25 31.67
C GLY A 84 1.18 -3.04 30.52
N THR A 85 0.85 -3.47 29.30
CA THR A 85 1.67 -3.23 28.10
C THR A 85 0.94 -2.32 27.11
N THR A 86 1.71 -1.57 26.32
CA THR A 86 1.17 -0.68 25.28
C THR A 86 1.30 -1.27 23.87
N TRP A 87 1.97 -2.43 23.74
CA TRP A 87 2.23 -3.09 22.46
C TRP A 87 1.82 -4.55 22.50
N ALA A 88 1.18 -5.00 21.42
CA ALA A 88 0.89 -6.41 21.23
C ALA A 88 2.17 -7.23 21.15
N ARG A 89 2.19 -8.36 21.86
CA ARG A 89 3.32 -9.29 21.86
C ARG A 89 3.39 -10.04 20.53
N ARG A 90 4.58 -10.10 19.92
CA ARG A 90 4.88 -10.99 18.78
C ARG A 90 4.91 -12.45 19.23
N THR A 91 4.38 -13.34 18.41
CA THR A 91 4.20 -14.77 18.72
C THR A 91 4.46 -15.62 17.48
N GLY A 92 4.50 -16.94 17.66
CA GLY A 92 4.86 -17.86 16.58
C GLY A 92 6.34 -17.74 16.18
N THR A 93 6.63 -18.16 14.96
CA THR A 93 7.98 -18.16 14.38
C THR A 93 8.49 -16.73 14.24
N PHE A 94 9.77 -16.50 14.56
CA PHE A 94 10.38 -15.18 14.55
C PHE A 94 10.48 -14.52 13.15
N LEU A 95 10.33 -15.32 12.08
CA LEU A 95 10.38 -14.91 10.68
C LEU A 95 9.41 -15.77 9.87
N GLN A 96 8.59 -15.11 9.04
CA GLN A 96 7.89 -15.78 7.94
C GLN A 96 8.04 -15.00 6.63
N ALA A 97 8.47 -15.70 5.58
CA ALA A 97 8.82 -15.09 4.30
C ALA A 97 7.64 -14.36 3.63
N TRP A 98 6.41 -14.86 3.82
CA TRP A 98 5.21 -14.24 3.25
C TRP A 98 4.92 -12.85 3.80
N SER A 99 5.22 -12.58 5.08
CA SER A 99 4.99 -11.25 5.67
C SER A 99 5.98 -10.22 5.14
N ASN A 100 7.25 -10.61 5.00
CA ASN A 100 8.27 -9.80 4.34
C ASN A 100 7.92 -9.55 2.86
N ALA A 101 7.48 -10.58 2.14
CA ALA A 101 7.09 -10.48 0.74
C ALA A 101 5.93 -9.48 0.56
N GLU A 102 4.85 -9.61 1.33
CA GLU A 102 3.71 -8.68 1.26
C GLU A 102 4.09 -7.24 1.62
N HIS A 103 4.97 -7.06 2.63
CA HIS A 103 5.44 -5.72 3.01
C HIS A 103 6.24 -5.04 1.89
N LEU A 104 7.15 -5.78 1.25
CA LEU A 104 7.90 -5.28 0.10
C LEU A 104 7.02 -5.09 -1.14
N ARG A 105 6.05 -5.99 -1.37
CA ARG A 105 5.10 -5.87 -2.48
C ARG A 105 4.29 -4.60 -2.37
N VAL A 106 3.72 -4.29 -1.20
CA VAL A 106 2.98 -3.04 -0.98
C VAL A 106 3.86 -1.82 -1.19
N TRP A 107 5.11 -1.84 -0.74
CA TRP A 107 6.04 -0.75 -1.03
C TRP A 107 6.20 -0.53 -2.54
N HIS A 108 6.49 -1.58 -3.31
CA HIS A 108 6.75 -1.46 -4.74
C HIS A 108 5.49 -1.20 -5.59
N GLU A 109 4.42 -1.96 -5.38
CA GLU A 109 3.26 -1.96 -6.27
C GLU A 109 2.20 -0.94 -5.89
N GLU A 110 2.11 -0.53 -4.62
CA GLU A 110 1.05 0.35 -4.13
C GLU A 110 1.60 1.72 -3.70
N ILE A 111 2.65 1.79 -2.88
CA ILE A 111 3.20 3.05 -2.36
C ILE A 111 4.07 3.76 -3.42
N LEU A 112 5.07 3.05 -3.94
CA LEU A 112 5.79 3.47 -5.14
C LEU A 112 4.85 3.41 -6.37
N GLY A 113 3.88 2.49 -6.35
CA GLY A 113 2.82 2.44 -7.34
C GLY A 113 3.25 1.85 -8.68
N VAL A 114 4.34 1.10 -8.74
CA VAL A 114 4.92 0.61 -9.99
C VAL A 114 4.47 -0.82 -10.25
N ARG A 115 3.81 -1.05 -11.38
CA ARG A 115 3.41 -2.40 -11.84
C ARG A 115 3.95 -2.66 -13.23
N ILE A 116 4.57 -3.83 -13.38
CA ILE A 116 5.14 -4.28 -14.66
C ILE A 116 4.16 -5.26 -15.29
N GLN A 117 3.71 -4.97 -16.51
CA GLN A 117 2.77 -5.78 -17.27
C GLN A 117 3.39 -6.27 -18.59
N GLY A 118 2.75 -7.26 -19.22
CA GLY A 118 3.15 -7.75 -20.55
C GLY A 118 4.59 -8.26 -20.60
N GLY A 119 5.14 -8.77 -19.49
CA GLY A 119 6.53 -9.22 -19.44
C GLY A 119 7.57 -8.09 -19.51
N GLY A 120 7.20 -6.84 -19.23
CA GLY A 120 8.11 -5.68 -19.24
C GLY A 120 7.79 -4.64 -20.31
N GLU A 121 6.81 -4.89 -21.17
CA GLU A 121 6.44 -3.99 -22.28
C GLU A 121 5.66 -2.75 -21.82
N LEU A 122 4.97 -2.84 -20.69
CA LEU A 122 4.20 -1.76 -20.08
C LEU A 122 4.57 -1.63 -18.60
N VAL A 123 4.90 -0.41 -18.20
CA VAL A 123 5.11 -0.03 -16.80
C VAL A 123 4.01 0.96 -16.42
N GLU A 124 3.12 0.52 -15.54
CA GLU A 124 2.13 1.39 -14.92
C GLU A 124 2.70 2.00 -13.64
N ILE A 125 2.47 3.30 -13.47
CA ILE A 125 2.98 4.05 -12.33
C ILE A 125 1.85 4.90 -11.75
N ASN A 126 1.41 4.57 -10.54
CA ASN A 126 0.43 5.32 -9.77
C ASN A 126 0.94 5.53 -8.33
N PRO A 127 1.82 6.52 -8.11
CA PRO A 127 2.51 6.68 -6.84
C PRO A 127 1.55 7.19 -5.76
N GLN A 128 1.53 6.50 -4.62
CA GLN A 128 0.70 6.81 -3.46
C GLN A 128 1.57 7.18 -2.25
N LEU A 129 2.51 8.09 -2.46
CA LEU A 129 3.46 8.49 -1.44
C LEU A 129 2.80 9.40 -0.40
N PRO A 130 3.00 9.14 0.91
CA PRO A 130 2.52 10.02 1.96
C PRO A 130 3.23 11.38 1.88
N LYS A 131 2.61 12.42 2.46
CA LYS A 131 3.17 13.78 2.47
C LYS A 131 4.52 13.88 3.18
N SER A 132 4.83 12.95 4.10
CA SER A 132 6.10 12.89 4.82
C SER A 132 7.28 12.43 3.95
N VAL A 133 7.03 11.77 2.82
CA VAL A 133 8.07 11.31 1.91
C VAL A 133 8.31 12.38 0.84
N LEU A 134 9.46 13.04 0.94
CA LEU A 134 9.82 14.16 0.07
C LEU A 134 10.65 13.75 -1.14
N ASN A 135 11.47 12.72 -0.99
CA ASN A 135 12.41 12.29 -2.01
C ASN A 135 12.46 10.77 -2.06
N VAL A 136 12.43 10.22 -3.26
CA VAL A 136 12.61 8.78 -3.49
C VAL A 136 13.52 8.60 -4.69
N ALA A 137 14.47 7.68 -4.57
CA ALA A 137 15.22 7.13 -5.68
C ALA A 137 14.96 5.62 -5.70
N MET A 138 14.60 5.09 -6.86
CA MET A 138 14.30 3.67 -7.02
C MET A 138 14.96 3.09 -8.27
N LYS A 139 15.18 1.77 -8.21
CA LYS A 139 15.58 0.95 -9.35
C LYS A 139 14.71 -0.30 -9.32
N MET A 140 14.01 -0.57 -10.41
CA MET A 140 13.20 -1.77 -10.54
C MET A 140 13.69 -2.58 -11.74
N PRO A 141 13.97 -3.88 -11.56
CA PRO A 141 14.35 -4.74 -12.67
C PRO A 141 13.16 -4.89 -13.62
N LEU A 142 13.46 -4.79 -14.91
CA LEU A 142 12.60 -5.22 -16.02
C LEU A 142 13.20 -6.52 -16.59
N LYS A 143 12.48 -7.19 -17.49
CA LYS A 143 12.93 -8.46 -18.07
C LYS A 143 14.35 -8.40 -18.65
N GLU A 144 14.65 -7.37 -19.45
CA GLU A 144 15.96 -7.18 -20.09
C GLU A 144 16.60 -5.82 -19.72
N GLY A 145 16.24 -5.25 -18.56
CA GLY A 145 16.64 -3.88 -18.24
C GLY A 145 16.32 -3.44 -16.83
N VAL A 146 16.39 -2.12 -16.62
CA VAL A 146 16.09 -1.47 -15.33
C VAL A 146 15.31 -0.20 -15.59
N LEU A 147 14.22 -0.03 -14.86
CA LEU A 147 13.55 1.25 -14.67
C LEU A 147 14.23 1.98 -13.51
N LYS A 148 14.77 3.17 -13.77
CA LYS A 148 15.20 4.09 -12.73
C LYS A 148 14.14 5.15 -12.52
N GLY A 149 13.82 5.45 -11.27
CA GLY A 149 12.84 6.46 -10.89
C GLY A 149 13.40 7.42 -9.87
N HIS A 150 13.09 8.70 -10.04
CA HIS A 150 13.37 9.75 -9.07
C HIS A 150 12.12 10.58 -8.85
N TRP A 151 11.75 10.77 -7.59
CA TRP A 151 10.61 11.58 -7.19
C TRP A 151 11.03 12.66 -6.23
N HIS A 152 10.48 13.84 -6.45
CA HIS A 152 10.70 15.01 -5.61
C HIS A 152 9.37 15.71 -5.34
N ARG A 153 9.06 15.90 -4.06
CA ARG A 153 7.94 16.68 -3.57
C ARG A 153 8.44 18.06 -3.16
N GLY A 154 8.18 19.07 -3.99
CA GLY A 154 8.53 20.49 -3.75
C GLY A 154 7.39 21.42 -4.13
N ASN A 155 7.71 22.64 -4.60
CA ASN A 155 6.73 23.61 -5.11
C ASN A 155 5.93 23.06 -6.30
N ALA A 156 6.59 22.28 -7.15
CA ALA A 156 5.96 21.39 -8.12
C ALA A 156 6.37 19.97 -7.75
N HIS A 157 5.42 19.03 -7.80
CA HIS A 157 5.77 17.61 -7.68
C HIS A 157 6.33 17.14 -9.02
N THR A 158 7.47 16.46 -8.97
CA THR A 158 8.17 16.01 -10.18
C THR A 158 8.50 14.54 -10.09
N TRP A 159 8.25 13.82 -11.18
CA TRP A 159 8.63 12.44 -11.35
C TRP A 159 9.50 12.28 -12.58
N VAL A 160 10.62 11.58 -12.45
CA VAL A 160 11.53 11.29 -13.56
C VAL A 160 11.73 9.79 -13.64
N PHE A 161 11.55 9.24 -14.85
CA PHE A 161 11.76 7.83 -15.11
C PHE A 161 12.68 7.63 -16.31
N GLU A 162 13.66 6.76 -16.18
CA GLU A 162 14.62 6.40 -17.23
C GLU A 162 14.61 4.88 -17.43
N LEU A 163 14.57 4.45 -18.70
CA LEU A 163 14.73 3.04 -19.05
C LEU A 163 16.17 2.74 -19.44
N GLN A 164 16.71 1.64 -18.94
CA GLN A 164 18.04 1.15 -19.32
C GLN A 164 17.94 -0.29 -19.80
N GLY A 165 18.53 -0.61 -20.95
CA GLY A 165 18.62 -1.98 -21.48
C GLY A 165 17.37 -2.52 -22.16
N ALA A 166 16.19 -1.94 -21.91
CA ALA A 166 14.93 -2.37 -22.50
C ALA A 166 14.05 -1.20 -22.96
N ASP A 167 13.18 -1.50 -23.92
CA ASP A 167 12.10 -0.62 -24.37
C ASP A 167 10.83 -0.96 -23.57
N ALA A 168 10.04 0.07 -23.21
CA ALA A 168 8.74 -0.11 -22.55
C ALA A 168 7.89 1.15 -22.71
N ALA A 169 6.57 0.98 -22.71
CA ALA A 169 5.65 2.08 -22.52
C ALA A 169 5.54 2.42 -21.02
N ILE A 170 5.63 3.70 -20.67
CA ILE A 170 5.28 4.18 -19.34
C ILE A 170 3.89 4.78 -19.39
N THR A 171 3.01 4.34 -18.51
CA THR A 171 1.73 4.98 -18.23
C THR A 171 1.72 5.49 -16.79
N PHE A 172 1.33 6.74 -16.60
CA PHE A 172 1.43 7.44 -15.32
C PHE A 172 0.12 8.13 -14.95
N SER A 173 -0.29 8.04 -13.68
CA SER A 173 -1.43 8.76 -13.09
C SER A 173 -1.15 9.07 -11.62
N THR A 174 -1.71 10.16 -11.09
CA THR A 174 -1.75 10.44 -9.63
C THR A 174 -3.12 10.19 -9.02
N ASP A 175 -4.12 9.82 -9.84
CA ASP A 175 -5.48 9.57 -9.37
C ASP A 175 -5.62 8.10 -8.93
N ALA A 176 -5.98 7.88 -7.66
CA ALA A 176 -6.24 6.53 -7.13
C ALA A 176 -7.46 5.86 -7.79
N ALA A 177 -8.44 6.64 -8.25
CA ALA A 177 -9.71 6.18 -8.83
C ALA A 177 -9.96 6.63 -10.28
N GLY A 178 -9.03 7.36 -10.89
CA GLY A 178 -9.31 8.17 -12.08
C GLY A 178 -8.77 7.62 -13.42
N PRO A 179 -9.38 8.02 -14.56
CA PRO A 179 -8.97 7.62 -15.92
C PRO A 179 -7.78 8.44 -16.49
N ASN A 180 -7.14 9.30 -15.68
CA ASN A 180 -6.22 10.34 -16.16
C ASN A 180 -4.79 9.85 -16.33
N TRP A 181 -4.65 8.82 -17.15
CA TRP A 181 -3.36 8.27 -17.51
C TRP A 181 -2.71 9.09 -18.62
N VAL A 182 -1.40 9.32 -18.50
CA VAL A 182 -0.56 9.79 -19.59
C VAL A 182 0.42 8.71 -19.98
N THR A 183 0.41 8.34 -21.27
CA THR A 183 1.21 7.22 -21.78
C THR A 183 2.24 7.68 -22.81
N TRP A 184 3.48 7.22 -22.65
CA TRP A 184 4.56 7.47 -23.59
C TRP A 184 5.41 6.20 -23.85
N PRO A 185 5.64 5.81 -25.12
CA PRO A 185 6.56 4.72 -25.44
C PRO A 185 8.02 5.19 -25.32
N LEU A 186 8.82 4.48 -24.52
CA LEU A 186 10.24 4.77 -24.33
C LEU A 186 11.12 3.67 -24.90
N LYS A 187 12.26 4.09 -25.44
CA LYS A 187 13.35 3.20 -25.82
C LYS A 187 14.42 3.17 -24.74
N ALA A 188 15.25 2.14 -24.75
CA ALA A 188 16.42 2.07 -23.89
C ALA A 188 17.28 3.36 -23.98
N GLY A 189 17.57 3.96 -22.83
CA GLY A 189 18.30 5.22 -22.68
C GLY A 189 17.43 6.48 -22.77
N HIS A 190 16.13 6.37 -23.04
CA HIS A 190 15.20 7.50 -22.98
C HIS A 190 14.72 7.73 -21.54
N ARG A 191 14.27 8.96 -21.27
CA ARG A 191 13.59 9.31 -20.01
C ARG A 191 12.32 10.12 -20.22
N VAL A 192 11.44 10.09 -19.22
CA VAL A 192 10.31 11.01 -19.09
C VAL A 192 10.44 11.81 -17.82
N GLU A 193 10.00 13.06 -17.89
CA GLU A 193 9.74 13.94 -16.76
C GLU A 193 8.25 14.24 -16.72
N ILE A 194 7.63 14.03 -15.56
CA ILE A 194 6.24 14.35 -15.29
C ILE A 194 6.22 15.44 -14.23
N ILE A 195 5.45 16.49 -14.48
CA ILE A 195 5.21 17.59 -13.56
C ILE A 195 3.70 17.70 -13.33
N GLU A 196 3.30 17.77 -12.06
CA GLU A 196 1.92 18.03 -11.67
C GLU A 196 1.71 19.54 -11.48
N GLU A 197 0.82 20.11 -12.29
CA GLU A 197 0.43 21.54 -12.26
C GLU A 197 -1.08 21.63 -12.01
N GLY A 198 -1.46 21.85 -10.75
CA GLY A 198 -2.88 21.82 -10.35
C GLY A 198 -3.45 20.41 -10.46
N SER A 199 -4.44 20.23 -11.33
CA SER A 199 -5.09 18.92 -11.60
C SER A 199 -4.64 18.27 -12.92
N ARG A 200 -3.53 18.76 -13.50
CA ARG A 200 -2.98 18.28 -14.78
C ARG A 200 -1.59 17.70 -14.58
N LEU A 201 -1.29 16.69 -15.37
CA LEU A 201 0.02 16.05 -15.47
C LEU A 201 0.61 16.40 -16.82
N LYS A 202 1.77 17.05 -16.85
CA LYS A 202 2.54 17.29 -18.07
C LYS A 202 3.69 16.30 -18.12
N LEU A 203 3.66 15.39 -19.09
CA LEU A 203 4.75 14.46 -19.40
C LEU A 203 5.58 15.03 -20.55
N THR A 204 6.90 15.10 -20.36
CA THR A 204 7.86 15.46 -21.41
C THR A 204 8.88 14.32 -21.56
N ALA A 205 9.10 13.85 -22.78
CA ALA A 205 10.02 12.76 -23.07
C ALA A 205 11.32 13.29 -23.68
N TYR A 206 12.42 12.61 -23.37
CA TYR A 206 13.78 12.97 -23.78
C TYR A 206 14.54 11.75 -24.29
N ASP A 207 15.40 11.97 -25.29
CA ASP A 207 16.37 10.97 -25.74
C ASP A 207 17.58 10.87 -24.79
N ARG A 208 18.52 9.99 -25.13
CA ARG A 208 19.75 9.75 -24.36
C ARG A 208 20.67 10.98 -24.27
N GLN A 209 20.52 11.95 -25.17
CA GLN A 209 21.26 13.21 -25.22
C GLN A 209 20.48 14.36 -24.57
N ASN A 210 19.39 14.08 -23.86
CA ASN A 210 18.48 15.07 -23.25
C ASN A 210 17.78 15.99 -24.26
N ARG A 211 17.64 15.58 -25.52
CA ARG A 211 16.82 16.31 -26.50
C ARG A 211 15.37 15.92 -26.34
N VAL A 212 14.48 16.90 -26.41
CA VAL A 212 13.03 16.69 -26.27
C VAL A 212 12.51 15.88 -27.45
N LEU A 213 11.85 14.76 -27.16
CA LEU A 213 11.14 13.92 -28.13
C LEU A 213 9.68 14.37 -28.32
N GLY A 214 9.10 14.99 -27.29
CA GLY A 214 7.77 15.56 -27.30
C GLY A 214 7.15 15.60 -25.90
N SER A 215 5.89 16.05 -25.82
CA SER A 215 5.16 16.16 -24.56
C SER A 215 3.69 15.79 -24.71
N LYS A 216 3.06 15.34 -23.62
CA LYS A 216 1.62 15.11 -23.49
C LYS A 216 1.11 15.70 -22.19
N THR A 217 -0.16 16.09 -22.17
CA THR A 217 -0.82 16.59 -20.95
C THR A 217 -2.04 15.73 -20.65
N SER A 218 -2.21 15.30 -19.40
CA SER A 218 -3.42 14.58 -19.00
C SER A 218 -4.66 15.46 -19.22
N ARG A 219 -5.78 14.84 -19.62
CA ARG A 219 -7.08 15.49 -19.89
C ARG A 219 -7.17 16.38 -21.16
N LEU A 220 -6.25 16.30 -22.13
CA LEU A 220 -6.31 17.13 -23.36
C LEU A 220 -6.30 16.41 -24.71
N ASP A 221 -6.78 15.16 -24.79
CA ASP A 221 -6.86 14.45 -26.09
C ASP A 221 -8.27 14.27 -26.68
N VAL A 222 -9.34 14.81 -26.07
CA VAL A 222 -10.67 14.91 -26.74
C VAL A 222 -11.42 16.18 -26.30
N LEU A 223 -11.51 17.17 -27.20
CA LEU A 223 -12.56 18.19 -27.14
C LEU A 223 -13.85 17.54 -27.67
N VAL A 224 -14.94 17.56 -26.90
CA VAL A 224 -16.27 17.23 -27.40
C VAL A 224 -17.06 18.53 -27.52
N ASP A 225 -17.67 18.77 -28.68
CA ASP A 225 -18.64 19.85 -28.88
C ASP A 225 -19.83 19.66 -27.93
N GLY A 226 -19.94 20.54 -26.92
CA GLY A 226 -21.02 20.54 -25.94
C GLY A 226 -20.80 21.54 -24.80
N PRO A 227 -21.84 21.89 -24.02
CA PRO A 227 -21.75 22.90 -22.95
C PRO A 227 -21.06 22.41 -21.66
N THR A 228 -20.49 21.21 -21.64
CA THR A 228 -19.85 20.63 -20.45
C THR A 228 -18.55 19.95 -20.87
N SER A 229 -17.43 20.37 -20.28
CA SER A 229 -16.13 19.80 -20.60
C SER A 229 -15.99 18.39 -19.97
N LEU A 230 -15.21 17.49 -20.59
CA LEU A 230 -14.85 16.19 -19.97
C LEU A 230 -14.19 16.39 -18.59
N PHE A 231 -13.55 17.54 -18.38
CA PHE A 231 -12.95 17.93 -17.11
C PHE A 231 -13.99 18.09 -15.99
N ASP A 232 -15.10 18.78 -16.25
CA ASP A 232 -16.16 18.98 -15.26
C ASP A 232 -16.83 17.65 -14.89
N LYS A 233 -17.03 16.77 -15.88
CA LYS A 233 -17.57 15.43 -15.66
C LYS A 233 -16.65 14.57 -14.79
N ALA A 234 -15.36 14.47 -15.15
CA ALA A 234 -14.38 13.68 -14.40
C ALA A 234 -14.20 14.19 -12.96
N THR A 235 -14.30 15.50 -12.75
CA THR A 235 -14.21 16.11 -11.41
C THR A 235 -15.40 15.70 -10.54
N ARG A 236 -16.63 15.74 -11.07
CA ARG A 236 -17.83 15.29 -10.35
C ARG A 236 -17.81 13.80 -10.03
N GLU A 237 -17.31 12.97 -10.94
CA GLU A 237 -17.15 11.53 -10.71
C GLU A 237 -16.14 11.24 -9.59
N GLN A 238 -15.03 11.99 -9.56
CA GLN A 238 -14.04 11.91 -8.49
C GLN A 238 -14.63 12.34 -7.13
N GLU A 239 -15.34 13.47 -7.08
CA GLU A 239 -15.99 13.96 -5.84
C GLU A 239 -17.04 12.96 -5.31
N ALA A 240 -17.83 12.35 -6.19
CA ALA A 240 -18.80 11.32 -5.83
C ALA A 240 -18.11 10.07 -5.29
N PHE A 241 -17.01 9.63 -5.92
CA PHE A 241 -16.21 8.51 -5.44
C PHE A 241 -15.61 8.78 -4.05
N GLU A 242 -15.03 9.97 -3.85
CA GLU A 242 -14.45 10.37 -2.56
C GLU A 242 -15.49 10.42 -1.44
N THR A 243 -16.69 10.92 -1.75
CA THR A 243 -17.82 10.94 -0.80
C THR A 243 -18.21 9.52 -0.40
N LEU A 244 -18.38 8.62 -1.36
CA LEU A 244 -18.72 7.23 -1.10
C LEU A 244 -17.62 6.51 -0.32
N ARG A 245 -16.34 6.73 -0.68
CA ARG A 245 -15.18 6.22 0.07
C ARG A 245 -15.26 6.68 1.51
N ASP A 246 -15.40 7.98 1.75
CA ASP A 246 -15.37 8.54 3.10
C ASP A 246 -16.53 8.01 3.95
N GLU A 247 -17.68 7.72 3.34
CA GLU A 247 -18.80 7.04 4.00
C GLU A 247 -18.50 5.57 4.31
N VAL A 248 -17.99 4.80 3.35
CA VAL A 248 -17.66 3.37 3.52
C VAL A 248 -16.57 3.14 4.55
N PHE A 249 -15.55 4.00 4.57
CA PHE A 249 -14.42 3.90 5.50
C PHE A 249 -14.62 4.74 6.76
N LYS A 250 -15.80 5.33 6.96
CA LYS A 250 -16.15 6.06 8.16
C LYS A 250 -16.13 5.12 9.37
N ASP A 251 -15.52 5.58 10.47
CA ASP A 251 -15.54 4.89 11.76
C ASP A 251 -15.06 3.43 11.71
N LEU A 252 -14.15 3.09 10.79
CA LEU A 252 -13.67 1.72 10.58
C LEU A 252 -13.06 1.06 11.83
N GLY A 253 -12.68 1.86 12.85
CA GLY A 253 -11.95 1.40 14.03
C GLY A 253 -10.65 0.70 13.64
N PHE A 254 -10.02 1.14 12.54
CA PHE A 254 -8.93 0.42 11.92
C PHE A 254 -7.71 0.37 12.85
N CYS A 255 -7.21 -0.84 13.13
CA CYS A 255 -6.10 -1.07 14.06
C CYS A 255 -6.39 -0.62 15.51
N GLU A 256 -7.66 -0.48 15.91
CA GLU A 256 -8.04 -0.18 17.28
C GLU A 256 -8.32 -1.46 18.08
N PRO A 257 -7.51 -1.77 19.11
CA PRO A 257 -7.74 -2.94 19.95
C PRO A 257 -8.99 -2.73 20.83
N ARG A 258 -9.96 -3.64 20.74
CA ARG A 258 -11.19 -3.66 21.53
C ARG A 258 -11.41 -5.06 22.11
N LEU A 259 -11.48 -5.13 23.44
CA LEU A 259 -11.86 -6.36 24.13
C LEU A 259 -13.35 -6.32 24.45
N GLN A 260 -14.12 -7.23 23.86
CA GLN A 260 -15.52 -7.38 24.20
C GLN A 260 -15.67 -7.95 25.63
N PRO A 261 -16.65 -7.46 26.42
CA PRO A 261 -16.95 -8.05 27.71
C PRO A 261 -17.48 -9.49 27.52
N ASN A 262 -17.18 -10.37 28.48
CA ASN A 262 -17.68 -11.76 28.51
C ASN A 262 -17.34 -12.59 27.27
N LEU A 263 -16.17 -12.35 26.65
CA LEU A 263 -15.72 -13.09 25.48
C LEU A 263 -15.64 -14.60 25.78
N LYS A 264 -16.24 -15.42 24.90
CA LYS A 264 -16.36 -16.88 25.13
C LYS A 264 -15.00 -17.55 25.28
N SER A 265 -14.00 -17.14 24.48
CA SER A 265 -12.63 -17.65 24.58
C SER A 265 -11.97 -17.40 25.94
N LEU A 266 -12.46 -16.44 26.74
CA LEU A 266 -11.93 -16.11 28.06
C LEU A 266 -12.88 -16.54 29.21
N SER A 267 -13.89 -17.37 28.91
CA SER A 267 -14.94 -17.74 29.88
C SER A 267 -14.59 -18.94 30.77
N VAL A 268 -13.64 -19.78 30.36
CA VAL A 268 -13.22 -20.99 31.09
C VAL A 268 -11.75 -20.89 31.44
N TYR A 269 -11.43 -21.01 32.72
CA TYR A 269 -10.06 -21.02 33.23
C TYR A 269 -9.65 -22.43 33.66
N HIS A 270 -8.46 -22.85 33.24
CA HIS A 270 -7.86 -24.15 33.51
C HIS A 270 -6.66 -24.01 34.45
N ASP A 271 -6.65 -24.79 35.53
CA ASP A 271 -5.52 -24.96 36.44
C ASP A 271 -5.33 -26.46 36.75
N PRO A 272 -4.26 -27.12 36.28
CA PRO A 272 -3.12 -26.57 35.54
C PRO A 272 -3.49 -26.05 34.13
N PRO A 273 -2.64 -25.24 33.49
CA PRO A 273 -2.87 -24.78 32.12
C PRO A 273 -2.92 -25.95 31.13
N LEU A 274 -3.58 -25.73 30.00
CA LEU A 274 -3.59 -26.67 28.88
C LEU A 274 -2.16 -26.91 28.38
N THR A 275 -1.87 -28.13 27.95
CA THR A 275 -0.59 -28.52 27.37
C THR A 275 -0.75 -28.93 25.90
N TYR A 276 0.38 -29.12 25.24
CA TYR A 276 0.46 -29.88 23.99
C TYR A 276 0.10 -31.36 24.20
#